data_AF-A0A7C2L2A4-F1
#
_entry.id   AF-A0A7C2L2A4-F1
#
_cell.length_a   1.000
_cell.length_b   1.000
_cell.length_c   1.000
_cell.angle_alpha   90.00
_cell.angle_beta   90.00
_cell.angle_gamma   90.00
#
_symmetry.space_group_name_H-M   'P 1'
#
loop_
_entity.id
_entity.type
_entity.pdbx_description
1 polymer ?
#
loop_
_entity_poly.entity_id
_entity_poly.type
_entity_poly.pdbx_seq_one_letter_code
_entity_poly.pdbx_strand_id
1 'polypeptide(L)'
;VDLDQRGRVETLVGEDLFVFGDRDGPSHRARLQHPLGVAFHEGILYVADTYNNKIKKLSPTARQVVTFLGTGEAGLRDGERPLFDEPGGISVAGGKLYIADTNNHVIRVADLQTGRTVTLELKGVERVRPRARGAFAFSGDVLTVPAQQVAPGAGTLVLSLRLPKGHKLNEHAPSLVSLRLEGDPVLRFAQGETTLTLRRPTFPISLPVAFREGQGRLIVEWTLYYCRSDVGGLCYFAEARQVVPLEVKPNAAAPRLSLTYEVK
;
A
#
# COMPACT_ATOMS: atom_id res chain seq x y z
N VAL A 1 14.30 8.83 31.99
CA VAL A 1 15.33 9.78 31.51
C VAL A 1 15.75 10.55 32.73
N ASP A 2 16.96 10.29 33.24
CA ASP A 2 17.46 11.05 34.38
C ASP A 2 17.88 12.42 33.86
N LEU A 3 16.95 13.37 33.93
CA LEU A 3 17.25 14.79 33.83
C LEU A 3 18.16 15.14 35.03
N ASP A 4 18.89 16.26 34.99
CA ASP A 4 19.65 16.68 36.18
C ASP A 4 18.74 16.73 37.42
N GLN A 5 19.28 16.81 38.65
CA GLN A 5 18.45 16.83 39.88
C GLN A 5 17.41 17.99 39.92
N ARG A 6 17.38 18.86 38.90
CA ARG A 6 16.44 19.97 38.70
C ARG A 6 15.49 19.76 37.51
N GLY A 7 15.58 18.65 36.78
CA GLY A 7 14.70 18.34 35.65
C GLY A 7 14.95 19.19 34.40
N ARG A 8 16.14 19.79 34.22
CA ARG A 8 16.36 20.75 33.12
C ARG A 8 16.43 20.05 31.75
N VAL A 9 15.72 20.64 30.78
CA VAL A 9 15.74 20.26 29.37
C VAL A 9 16.63 21.25 28.61
N GLU A 10 17.51 20.74 27.76
CA GLU A 10 18.36 21.54 26.89
C GLU A 10 18.42 20.98 25.48
N THR A 11 18.69 21.85 24.52
CA THR A 11 18.90 21.47 23.11
C THR A 11 20.35 21.06 22.91
N LEU A 12 20.59 19.79 22.58
CA LEU A 12 21.94 19.31 22.29
C LEU A 12 22.40 19.67 20.88
N VAL A 13 21.50 19.63 19.90
CA VAL A 13 21.73 19.88 18.48
C VAL A 13 20.44 20.40 17.85
N GLY A 14 20.56 21.25 16.82
CA GLY A 14 19.42 21.90 16.17
C GLY A 14 19.07 23.25 16.80
N GLU A 15 18.25 24.02 16.09
CA GLU A 15 17.88 25.39 16.50
C GLU A 15 16.35 25.56 16.58
N ASP A 16 15.66 25.52 15.45
CA ASP A 16 14.20 25.74 15.34
C ASP A 16 13.58 24.76 14.32
N LEU A 17 12.26 24.66 14.27
CA LEU A 17 11.47 23.72 13.47
C LEU A 17 11.78 23.78 11.97
N PHE A 18 12.18 24.95 11.45
CA PHE A 18 12.48 25.18 10.03
C PHE A 18 13.97 25.34 9.74
N VAL A 19 14.84 25.15 10.73
CA VAL A 19 16.30 25.21 10.58
C VAL A 19 16.84 23.79 10.48
N PHE A 20 16.59 23.16 9.34
CA PHE A 20 16.99 21.80 9.02
C PHE A 20 18.01 21.75 7.87
N GLY A 21 18.52 20.54 7.58
CA GLY A 21 19.41 20.25 6.47
C GLY A 21 20.44 19.19 6.84
N ASP A 22 21.49 19.06 6.05
CA ASP A 22 22.55 18.08 6.25
C ASP A 22 23.90 18.77 6.41
N ARG A 23 24.31 18.98 7.67
CA ARG A 23 25.59 19.64 7.97
C ARG A 23 26.22 19.07 9.24
N ASP A 24 27.44 18.60 9.10
CA ASP A 24 28.28 18.20 10.24
C ASP A 24 29.02 19.40 10.85
N GLY A 25 29.50 19.25 12.08
CA GLY A 25 30.22 20.31 12.77
C GLY A 25 29.88 20.41 14.25
N PRO A 26 30.26 21.53 14.89
CA PRO A 26 29.81 21.85 16.25
C PRO A 26 28.29 21.78 16.31
N SER A 27 27.76 21.20 17.37
CA SER A 27 26.33 20.87 17.54
C SER A 27 25.37 22.06 17.32
N HIS A 28 25.78 23.28 17.69
CA HIS A 28 25.04 24.52 17.46
C HIS A 28 25.05 25.01 16.00
N ARG A 29 25.85 24.41 15.12
CA ARG A 29 25.90 24.68 13.66
C ARG A 29 25.54 23.46 12.82
N ALA A 30 25.53 22.29 13.43
CA ALA A 30 25.11 21.07 12.77
C ALA A 30 23.62 21.17 12.38
N ARG A 31 23.25 20.45 11.33
CA ARG A 31 21.88 20.36 10.83
C ARG A 31 21.50 18.90 10.68
N LEU A 32 20.27 18.61 11.09
CA LEU A 32 19.58 17.35 10.93
C LEU A 32 18.28 17.61 10.16
N GLN A 33 17.64 16.57 9.67
CA GLN A 33 16.35 16.64 9.00
C GLN A 33 15.43 15.49 9.41
N HIS A 34 14.42 15.85 10.22
CA HIS A 34 13.39 14.94 10.71
C HIS A 34 13.93 13.65 11.36
N PRO A 35 14.86 13.72 12.33
CA PRO A 35 15.43 12.53 12.94
C PRO A 35 14.39 11.77 13.78
N LEU A 36 14.24 10.47 13.54
CA LEU A 36 13.22 9.63 14.21
C LEU A 36 13.79 8.68 15.27
N GLY A 37 15.09 8.38 15.22
CA GLY A 37 15.72 7.38 16.09
C GLY A 37 16.98 7.90 16.78
N VAL A 38 17.17 7.52 18.04
CA VAL A 38 18.40 7.79 18.81
C VAL A 38 18.81 6.56 19.60
N ALA A 39 20.12 6.31 19.70
CA ALA A 39 20.69 5.28 20.57
C ALA A 39 21.94 5.82 21.26
N PHE A 40 22.14 5.50 22.54
CA PHE A 40 23.34 5.90 23.29
C PHE A 40 24.26 4.70 23.52
N HIS A 41 25.55 4.86 23.23
CA HIS A 41 26.54 3.83 23.49
C HIS A 41 27.92 4.47 23.70
N GLU A 42 28.61 4.07 24.76
CA GLU A 42 30.00 4.50 25.08
C GLU A 42 30.21 6.02 25.02
N GLY A 43 29.26 6.80 25.54
CA GLY A 43 29.36 8.26 25.57
C GLY A 43 28.99 8.96 24.27
N ILE A 44 28.58 8.23 23.24
CA ILE A 44 28.18 8.77 21.93
C ILE A 44 26.68 8.53 21.71
N LEU A 45 25.99 9.56 21.23
CA LEU A 45 24.64 9.44 20.69
C LEU A 45 24.72 9.15 19.19
N TYR A 46 24.07 8.08 18.77
CA TYR A 46 23.81 7.77 17.38
C TYR A 46 22.42 8.29 17.05
N VAL A 47 22.27 8.95 15.91
CA VAL A 47 21.01 9.57 15.47
C VAL A 47 20.70 9.06 14.07
N ALA A 48 19.49 8.53 13.90
CA ALA A 48 18.93 8.26 12.59
C ALA A 48 18.42 9.59 12.01
N ASP A 49 19.22 10.19 11.14
CA ASP A 49 18.91 11.45 10.47
C ASP A 49 18.07 11.15 9.23
N THR A 50 16.80 10.82 9.49
CA THR A 50 15.92 10.04 8.60
C THR A 50 15.81 10.63 7.21
N TYR A 51 15.47 11.91 7.05
CA TYR A 51 15.28 12.51 5.73
C TYR A 51 16.59 12.86 5.02
N ASN A 52 17.71 12.82 5.73
CA ASN A 52 19.04 12.91 5.14
C ASN A 52 19.61 11.52 4.79
N ASN A 53 18.85 10.43 4.96
CA ASN A 53 19.29 9.05 4.67
C ASN A 53 20.64 8.69 5.31
N LYS A 54 20.87 9.17 6.54
CA LYS A 54 22.16 9.07 7.24
C LYS A 54 22.00 8.63 8.69
N ILE A 55 23.05 8.00 9.21
CA ILE A 55 23.25 7.84 10.64
C ILE A 55 24.37 8.79 11.07
N LYS A 56 24.11 9.65 12.05
CA LYS A 56 25.11 10.58 12.59
C LYS A 56 25.52 10.19 14.00
N LYS A 57 26.75 10.53 14.37
CA LYS A 57 27.29 10.49 15.74
C LYS A 57 27.27 11.90 16.33
N LEU A 58 26.80 12.03 17.55
CA LEU A 58 26.85 13.23 18.37
C LEU A 58 27.61 12.90 19.65
N SER A 59 28.70 13.63 19.92
CA SER A 59 29.35 13.62 21.23
C SER A 59 28.72 14.68 22.12
N PRO A 60 28.02 14.30 23.22
CA PRO A 60 27.43 15.28 24.13
C PRO A 60 28.49 16.13 24.85
N THR A 61 29.65 15.54 25.15
CA THR A 61 30.75 16.21 25.85
C THR A 61 31.53 17.15 24.93
N ALA A 62 31.92 16.68 23.74
CA ALA A 62 32.65 17.52 22.77
C ALA A 62 31.72 18.46 21.98
N ARG A 63 30.39 18.31 22.14
CA ARG A 63 29.37 19.10 21.43
C ARG A 63 29.60 19.10 19.91
N GLN A 64 29.90 17.93 19.35
CA GLN A 64 30.27 17.76 17.93
C GLN A 64 29.39 16.69 17.27
N VAL A 65 28.93 16.98 16.05
CA VAL A 65 28.16 16.06 15.19
C VAL A 65 28.97 15.71 13.96
N VAL A 66 29.00 14.43 13.61
CA VAL A 66 29.63 13.91 12.39
C VAL A 66 28.77 12.83 11.77
N THR A 67 28.76 12.74 10.44
CA THR A 67 28.16 11.63 9.72
C THR A 67 28.95 10.36 10.00
N PHE A 68 28.25 9.30 10.43
CA PHE A 68 28.85 8.00 10.71
C PHE A 68 28.62 7.02 9.56
N LEU A 69 27.40 6.95 9.03
CA LEU A 69 27.01 6.07 7.94
C LEU A 69 26.05 6.80 6.99
N GLY A 70 26.01 6.35 5.74
CA GLY A 70 25.10 6.87 4.72
C GLY A 70 25.73 7.98 3.87
N THR A 71 25.46 7.95 2.57
CA THR A 71 25.94 9.00 1.64
C THR A 71 24.98 10.18 1.54
N GLY A 72 23.71 9.98 1.91
CA GLY A 72 22.61 10.92 1.71
C GLY A 72 21.71 10.56 0.53
N GLU A 73 22.18 9.70 -0.37
CA GLU A 73 21.38 9.14 -1.46
C GLU A 73 20.44 8.05 -0.91
N ALA A 74 19.16 8.13 -1.29
CA ALA A 74 18.17 7.13 -0.96
C ALA A 74 18.44 5.82 -1.72
N GLY A 75 18.40 4.68 -1.04
CA GLY A 75 18.47 3.36 -1.67
C GLY A 75 19.06 2.27 -0.77
N LEU A 76 19.34 1.10 -1.36
CA LEU A 76 19.81 -0.09 -0.65
C LEU A 76 21.20 -0.53 -1.15
N ARG A 77 22.22 -0.36 -0.31
CA ARG A 77 23.58 -0.85 -0.59
C ARG A 77 24.32 -1.16 0.70
N ASP A 78 24.94 -2.34 0.78
CA ASP A 78 25.81 -2.77 1.89
C ASP A 78 27.27 -2.26 1.70
N GLY A 79 28.10 -2.42 2.72
CA GLY A 79 29.53 -2.08 2.71
C GLY A 79 29.90 -0.90 3.60
N GLU A 80 31.02 -0.27 3.30
CA GLU A 80 31.58 0.88 4.06
C GLU A 80 30.88 2.21 3.75
N ARG A 81 30.26 2.30 2.57
CA ARG A 81 29.45 3.45 2.13
C ARG A 81 28.01 3.02 1.86
N PRO A 82 27.27 2.61 2.90
CA PRO A 82 25.93 2.10 2.73
C PRO A 82 24.99 3.21 2.21
N LEU A 83 23.93 2.78 1.52
CA LEU A 83 22.76 3.62 1.27
C LEU A 83 21.65 3.22 2.23
N PHE A 84 20.80 4.17 2.59
CA PHE A 84 19.58 3.99 3.39
C PHE A 84 18.42 4.71 2.70
N ASP A 85 17.19 4.40 3.08
CA ASP A 85 15.99 5.11 2.65
C ASP A 85 15.06 5.28 3.86
N GLU A 86 15.06 6.51 4.39
CA GLU A 86 14.34 6.93 5.60
C GLU A 86 14.52 5.97 6.79
N PRO A 87 15.76 5.82 7.33
CA PRO A 87 15.98 5.01 8.53
C PRO A 87 15.20 5.57 9.71
N GLY A 88 14.23 4.81 10.22
CA GLY A 88 13.24 5.30 11.18
C GLY A 88 13.58 5.01 12.64
N GLY A 89 14.46 4.04 12.90
CA GLY A 89 14.81 3.64 14.26
C GLY A 89 16.17 2.94 14.33
N ILE A 90 16.83 3.05 15.47
CA ILE A 90 18.16 2.45 15.71
C ILE A 90 18.29 1.90 17.12
N SER A 91 19.12 0.86 17.28
CA SER A 91 19.46 0.27 18.58
C SER A 91 20.87 -0.31 18.57
N VAL A 92 21.54 -0.34 19.71
CA VAL A 92 22.90 -0.86 19.85
C VAL A 92 22.88 -2.14 20.69
N ALA A 93 23.52 -3.20 20.19
CA ALA A 93 23.78 -4.42 20.95
C ALA A 93 25.03 -5.14 20.43
N GLY A 94 25.84 -5.69 21.34
CA GLY A 94 26.99 -6.54 20.98
C GLY A 94 28.01 -5.87 20.05
N GLY A 95 28.29 -4.58 20.24
CA GLY A 95 29.21 -3.81 19.38
C GLY A 95 28.67 -3.49 17.98
N LYS A 96 27.36 -3.67 17.76
CA LYS A 96 26.69 -3.42 16.48
C LYS A 96 25.56 -2.42 16.63
N LEU A 97 25.33 -1.65 15.59
CA LEU A 97 24.18 -0.78 15.42
C LEU A 97 23.17 -1.45 14.49
N TYR A 98 21.98 -1.72 14.99
CA TYR A 98 20.84 -2.20 14.23
C TYR A 98 20.01 -1.00 13.79
N ILE A 99 19.64 -0.97 12.50
CA ILE A 99 18.97 0.16 11.86
C ILE A 99 17.72 -0.38 11.16
N ALA A 100 16.54 0.14 11.52
CA ALA A 100 15.32 -0.06 10.78
C ALA A 100 15.31 0.88 9.56
N ASP A 101 15.64 0.33 8.39
CA ASP A 101 15.76 1.06 7.13
C ASP A 101 14.40 1.00 6.40
N THR A 102 13.51 1.91 6.82
CA THR A 102 12.05 1.77 6.74
C THR A 102 11.55 1.57 5.32
N ASN A 103 11.97 2.44 4.40
CA ASN A 103 11.48 2.41 3.01
C ASN A 103 12.19 1.35 2.16
N ASN A 104 13.33 0.84 2.63
CA ASN A 104 13.95 -0.35 2.06
C ASN A 104 13.36 -1.67 2.62
N HIS A 105 12.48 -1.61 3.62
CA HIS A 105 11.82 -2.76 4.25
C HIS A 105 12.80 -3.80 4.83
N VAL A 106 13.93 -3.35 5.36
CA VAL A 106 14.98 -4.24 5.90
C VAL A 106 15.53 -3.74 7.24
N ILE A 107 16.18 -4.65 7.97
CA ILE A 107 17.04 -4.29 9.10
C ILE A 107 18.49 -4.30 8.62
N ARG A 108 19.22 -3.23 8.86
CA ARG A 108 20.66 -3.12 8.57
C ARG A 108 21.44 -3.28 9.86
N VAL A 109 22.62 -3.88 9.77
CA VAL A 109 23.53 -4.09 10.90
C VAL A 109 24.87 -3.50 10.55
N ALA A 110 25.27 -2.47 11.27
CA ALA A 110 26.57 -1.85 11.14
C ALA A 110 27.48 -2.23 12.31
N ASP A 111 28.71 -2.60 12.01
CA ASP A 111 29.73 -2.75 13.03
C ASP A 111 30.16 -1.36 13.55
N LEU A 112 30.16 -1.15 14.87
CA LEU A 112 30.37 0.18 15.44
C LEU A 112 31.81 0.70 15.31
N GLN A 113 32.78 -0.20 15.18
CA GLN A 113 34.19 0.13 15.05
C GLN A 113 34.54 0.45 13.58
N THR A 114 34.14 -0.43 12.67
CA THR A 114 34.52 -0.34 11.25
C THR A 114 33.53 0.44 10.39
N GLY A 115 32.28 0.58 10.84
CA GLY A 115 31.19 1.16 10.05
C GLY A 115 30.71 0.26 8.90
N ARG A 116 31.30 -0.93 8.70
CA ARG A 116 30.85 -1.87 7.68
C ARG A 116 29.42 -2.29 7.98
N THR A 117 28.52 -2.02 7.03
CA THR A 117 27.10 -2.28 7.15
C THR A 117 26.68 -3.43 6.26
N VAL A 118 25.85 -4.34 6.79
CA VAL A 118 25.25 -5.45 6.06
C VAL A 118 23.75 -5.52 6.30
N THR A 119 23.01 -6.07 5.36
CA THR A 119 21.59 -6.35 5.56
C THR A 119 21.41 -7.60 6.42
N LEU A 120 20.59 -7.52 7.47
CA LEU A 120 20.30 -8.65 8.36
C LEU A 120 19.50 -9.72 7.61
N GLU A 121 20.05 -10.92 7.51
CA GLU A 121 19.31 -12.08 7.04
C GLU A 121 18.50 -12.67 8.20
N LEU A 122 17.18 -12.51 8.17
CA LEU A 122 16.29 -13.13 9.14
C LEU A 122 15.97 -14.56 8.71
N LYS A 123 16.53 -15.54 9.42
CA LYS A 123 16.28 -16.98 9.20
C LYS A 123 15.16 -17.47 10.10
N GLY A 124 14.38 -18.44 9.62
CA GLY A 124 13.32 -19.08 10.41
C GLY A 124 12.05 -18.24 10.61
N VAL A 125 12.01 -17.02 10.09
CA VAL A 125 10.77 -16.27 9.89
C VAL A 125 10.26 -16.57 8.50
N GLU A 126 9.35 -17.54 8.41
CA GLU A 126 8.56 -17.72 7.19
C GLU A 126 7.93 -16.37 6.84
N ARG A 127 8.14 -15.90 5.60
CA ARG A 127 7.33 -14.79 5.09
C ARG A 127 5.90 -15.18 5.37
N VAL A 128 5.20 -14.37 6.16
CA VAL A 128 3.75 -14.50 6.31
C VAL A 128 3.21 -14.31 4.90
N ARG A 129 3.04 -15.43 4.18
CA ARG A 129 2.19 -15.44 3.01
C ARG A 129 0.88 -14.94 3.58
N PRO A 130 0.31 -13.83 3.07
CA PRO A 130 -1.05 -13.51 3.43
C PRO A 130 -1.79 -14.83 3.20
N ARG A 131 -2.38 -15.42 4.24
CA ARG A 131 -3.35 -16.52 4.03
C ARG A 131 -4.19 -16.00 2.87
N ALA A 132 -4.15 -16.69 1.72
CA ALA A 132 -4.85 -16.26 0.51
C ALA A 132 -6.16 -15.70 1.01
N ARG A 133 -6.32 -14.36 0.96
CA ARG A 133 -7.26 -13.65 1.84
C ARG A 133 -8.51 -14.51 1.83
N GLY A 134 -8.83 -15.18 2.94
CA GLY A 134 -10.16 -15.74 3.07
C GLY A 134 -11.00 -14.51 2.82
N ALA A 135 -11.69 -14.49 1.66
CA ALA A 135 -12.26 -13.28 1.09
C ALA A 135 -12.84 -12.51 2.27
N PHE A 136 -12.42 -11.25 2.49
CA PHE A 136 -12.99 -10.44 3.57
C PHE A 136 -14.47 -10.74 3.59
N ALA A 137 -14.99 -11.22 4.72
CA ALA A 137 -16.35 -11.74 4.75
C ALA A 137 -17.24 -10.68 4.12
N PHE A 138 -17.79 -11.01 2.94
CA PHE A 138 -18.51 -10.05 2.11
C PHE A 138 -19.53 -9.34 3.01
N SER A 139 -19.39 -8.02 3.11
CA SER A 139 -20.15 -7.19 4.05
C SER A 139 -21.03 -6.17 3.35
N GLY A 140 -20.95 -6.14 2.01
CA GLY A 140 -21.75 -5.28 1.14
C GLY A 140 -23.19 -5.74 0.91
N ASP A 141 -23.87 -5.00 0.03
CA ASP A 141 -25.27 -5.27 -0.33
C ASP A 141 -25.38 -6.49 -1.27
N VAL A 142 -26.23 -7.45 -0.93
CA VAL A 142 -26.64 -8.52 -1.86
C VAL A 142 -27.89 -8.09 -2.62
N LEU A 143 -27.76 -7.94 -3.94
CA LEU A 143 -28.82 -7.50 -4.83
C LEU A 143 -29.20 -8.66 -5.75
N THR A 144 -30.36 -9.28 -5.53
CA THR A 144 -30.90 -10.24 -6.51
C THR A 144 -31.64 -9.48 -7.60
N VAL A 145 -31.13 -9.52 -8.82
CA VAL A 145 -31.81 -8.91 -9.98
C VAL A 145 -32.86 -9.89 -10.53
N PRO A 146 -33.91 -9.40 -11.23
CA PRO A 146 -34.86 -10.28 -11.89
C PRO A 146 -34.17 -11.27 -12.84
N ALA A 147 -34.77 -12.44 -13.03
CA ALA A 147 -34.25 -13.44 -13.95
C ALA A 147 -34.09 -12.86 -15.36
N GLN A 148 -32.91 -13.06 -15.95
CA GLN A 148 -32.58 -12.56 -17.29
C GLN A 148 -32.66 -13.71 -18.28
N GLN A 149 -33.31 -13.47 -19.41
CA GLN A 149 -33.42 -14.43 -20.51
C GLN A 149 -32.55 -13.98 -21.67
N VAL A 150 -31.66 -14.85 -22.15
CA VAL A 150 -30.72 -14.54 -23.24
C VAL A 150 -30.71 -15.66 -24.28
N ALA A 151 -30.45 -15.30 -25.54
CA ALA A 151 -30.35 -16.29 -26.61
C ALA A 151 -28.99 -17.01 -26.56
N PRO A 152 -28.90 -18.28 -26.96
CA PRO A 152 -27.63 -18.99 -27.07
C PRO A 152 -26.76 -18.41 -28.20
N GLY A 153 -25.44 -18.64 -28.11
CA GLY A 153 -24.46 -18.22 -29.11
C GLY A 153 -23.44 -17.21 -28.62
N ALA A 154 -22.60 -16.73 -29.54
CA ALA A 154 -21.64 -15.67 -29.26
C ALA A 154 -22.39 -14.36 -28.95
N GLY A 155 -21.99 -13.71 -27.86
CA GLY A 155 -22.76 -12.64 -27.27
C GLY A 155 -21.94 -11.65 -26.47
N THR A 156 -22.63 -10.76 -25.76
CA THR A 156 -21.99 -9.68 -25.00
C THR A 156 -22.60 -9.55 -23.61
N LEU A 157 -21.74 -9.51 -22.60
CA LEU A 157 -22.07 -9.04 -21.25
C LEU A 157 -21.71 -7.56 -21.14
N VAL A 158 -22.67 -6.73 -20.75
CA VAL A 158 -22.52 -5.28 -20.66
C VAL A 158 -22.71 -4.88 -19.21
N LEU A 159 -21.68 -4.26 -18.65
CA LEU A 159 -21.67 -3.79 -17.26
C LEU A 159 -21.68 -2.27 -17.24
N SER A 160 -22.64 -1.70 -16.52
CA SER A 160 -22.78 -0.27 -16.31
C SER A 160 -22.70 0.05 -14.81
N LEU A 161 -22.08 1.18 -14.48
CA LEU A 161 -21.98 1.67 -13.12
C LEU A 161 -22.53 3.10 -13.05
N ARG A 162 -23.40 3.37 -12.08
CA ARG A 162 -23.88 4.71 -11.74
C ARG A 162 -23.39 5.06 -10.33
N LEU A 163 -22.62 6.13 -10.25
CA LEU A 163 -22.16 6.72 -8.98
C LEU A 163 -23.13 7.83 -8.56
N PRO A 164 -23.16 8.20 -7.26
CA PRO A 164 -23.92 9.34 -6.81
C PRO A 164 -23.47 10.62 -7.53
N LYS A 165 -24.38 11.58 -7.70
CA LYS A 165 -24.09 12.84 -8.39
C LYS A 165 -22.85 13.50 -7.78
N GLY A 166 -21.95 13.99 -8.64
CA GLY A 166 -20.72 14.65 -8.21
C GLY A 166 -19.62 13.73 -7.71
N HIS A 167 -19.64 12.43 -8.06
CA HIS A 167 -18.59 11.48 -7.71
C HIS A 167 -17.89 10.89 -8.93
N LYS A 168 -16.64 10.46 -8.74
CA LYS A 168 -15.82 9.74 -9.73
C LYS A 168 -15.10 8.57 -9.09
N LEU A 169 -14.69 7.58 -9.88
CA LEU A 169 -13.84 6.50 -9.38
C LEU A 169 -12.44 7.03 -8.98
N ASN A 170 -11.82 6.38 -7.99
CA ASN A 170 -10.49 6.70 -7.53
C ASN A 170 -9.42 6.07 -8.45
N GLU A 171 -8.58 6.90 -9.08
CA GLU A 171 -7.50 6.43 -9.95
C GLU A 171 -6.29 5.84 -9.19
N HIS A 172 -6.09 6.28 -7.94
CA HIS A 172 -4.97 5.83 -7.09
C HIS A 172 -5.31 4.53 -6.34
N ALA A 173 -6.60 4.25 -6.14
CA ALA A 173 -7.12 3.01 -5.57
C ALA A 173 -8.13 2.39 -6.55
N PRO A 174 -7.66 1.59 -7.54
CA PRO A 174 -8.52 1.10 -8.60
C PRO A 174 -9.62 0.17 -8.04
N SER A 175 -10.83 0.36 -8.55
CA SER A 175 -11.97 -0.49 -8.23
C SER A 175 -11.86 -1.84 -8.93
N LEU A 176 -12.57 -2.86 -8.44
CA LEU A 176 -12.58 -4.20 -9.00
C LEU A 176 -14.00 -4.66 -9.32
N VAL A 177 -14.14 -5.45 -10.38
CA VAL A 177 -15.37 -6.19 -10.69
C VAL A 177 -15.02 -7.66 -10.89
N SER A 178 -15.56 -8.54 -10.06
CA SER A 178 -15.38 -9.99 -10.19
C SER A 178 -16.66 -10.65 -10.70
N LEU A 179 -16.50 -11.59 -11.62
CA LEU A 179 -17.57 -12.28 -12.32
C LEU A 179 -17.44 -13.78 -12.08
N ARG A 180 -18.42 -14.39 -11.42
CA ARG A 180 -18.39 -15.83 -11.12
C ARG A 180 -19.69 -16.48 -11.54
N LEU A 181 -19.60 -17.66 -12.13
CA LEU A 181 -20.76 -18.50 -12.40
C LEU A 181 -20.96 -19.50 -11.26
N GLU A 182 -22.20 -19.68 -10.86
CA GLU A 182 -22.65 -20.73 -9.97
C GLU A 182 -23.67 -21.63 -10.67
N GLY A 183 -23.50 -22.94 -10.54
CA GLY A 183 -24.34 -23.94 -11.20
C GLY A 183 -23.83 -24.27 -12.61
N ASP A 184 -24.76 -24.54 -13.53
CA ASP A 184 -24.41 -24.93 -14.90
C ASP A 184 -23.71 -23.80 -15.66
N PRO A 185 -22.67 -24.13 -16.48
CA PRO A 185 -21.89 -23.14 -17.22
C PRO A 185 -22.64 -22.65 -18.46
N VAL A 186 -23.74 -21.94 -18.24
CA VAL A 186 -24.58 -21.32 -19.27
C VAL A 186 -23.93 -20.10 -19.92
N LEU A 187 -22.85 -19.59 -19.34
CA LEU A 187 -22.06 -18.48 -19.84
C LEU A 187 -20.58 -18.86 -19.80
N ARG A 188 -19.83 -18.49 -20.84
CA ARG A 188 -18.38 -18.65 -20.88
C ARG A 188 -17.72 -17.33 -21.25
N PHE A 189 -16.77 -16.88 -20.45
CA PHE A 189 -15.94 -15.70 -20.75
C PHE A 189 -14.90 -16.06 -21.81
N ALA A 190 -14.73 -15.20 -22.83
CA ALA A 190 -13.79 -15.47 -23.92
C ALA A 190 -12.31 -15.42 -23.48
N GLN A 191 -11.97 -14.66 -22.43
CA GLN A 191 -10.58 -14.37 -22.05
C GLN A 191 -10.10 -15.03 -20.75
N GLY A 192 -10.89 -15.92 -20.13
CA GLY A 192 -10.47 -16.66 -18.91
C GLY A 192 -10.36 -15.81 -17.64
N GLU A 193 -9.98 -14.53 -17.74
CA GLU A 193 -9.99 -13.58 -16.63
C GLU A 193 -11.42 -13.17 -16.26
N THR A 194 -11.76 -13.43 -15.00
CA THR A 194 -13.07 -13.15 -14.40
C THR A 194 -13.05 -11.92 -13.51
N THR A 195 -11.91 -11.22 -13.39
CA THR A 195 -11.77 -10.04 -12.53
C THR A 195 -11.20 -8.88 -13.34
N LEU A 196 -11.94 -7.77 -13.36
CA LEU A 196 -11.58 -6.54 -14.06
C LEU A 196 -11.03 -5.53 -13.05
N THR A 197 -9.87 -4.95 -13.35
CA THR A 197 -9.32 -3.82 -12.58
C THR A 197 -9.67 -2.50 -13.27
N LEU A 198 -10.44 -1.66 -12.58
CA LEU A 198 -10.98 -0.40 -13.07
C LEU A 198 -10.03 0.76 -12.73
N ARG A 199 -9.00 0.99 -13.55
CA ARG A 199 -8.08 2.14 -13.36
C ARG A 199 -8.65 3.44 -13.92
N ARG A 200 -9.15 3.40 -15.15
CA ARG A 200 -9.81 4.51 -15.86
C ARG A 200 -10.91 3.95 -16.78
N PRO A 201 -11.92 3.28 -16.23
CA PRO A 201 -12.91 2.62 -17.07
C PRO A 201 -13.79 3.65 -17.79
N THR A 202 -14.16 3.31 -19.02
CA THR A 202 -15.28 3.96 -19.71
C THR A 202 -16.47 3.02 -19.65
N PHE A 203 -17.54 3.46 -18.97
CA PHE A 203 -18.78 2.69 -18.91
C PHE A 203 -19.73 3.09 -20.08
N PRO A 204 -20.50 2.13 -20.62
CA PRO A 204 -20.57 0.72 -20.23
C PRO A 204 -19.35 -0.10 -20.71
N ILE A 205 -18.92 -1.06 -19.89
CA ILE A 205 -17.88 -2.05 -20.26
C ILE A 205 -18.56 -3.22 -20.97
N SER A 206 -18.06 -3.60 -22.14
CA SER A 206 -18.59 -4.72 -22.93
C SER A 206 -17.59 -5.88 -22.97
N LEU A 207 -18.02 -7.05 -22.55
CA LEU A 207 -17.21 -8.27 -22.50
C LEU A 207 -17.76 -9.31 -23.49
N PRO A 208 -16.92 -9.86 -24.37
CA PRO A 208 -17.32 -10.97 -25.24
C PRO A 208 -17.52 -12.24 -24.42
N VAL A 209 -18.68 -12.87 -24.60
CA VAL A 209 -19.07 -14.11 -23.91
C VAL A 209 -19.73 -15.07 -24.89
N ALA A 210 -19.82 -16.35 -24.54
CA ALA A 210 -20.63 -17.32 -25.24
C ALA A 210 -21.72 -17.85 -24.31
N PHE A 211 -22.96 -17.84 -24.76
CA PHE A 211 -24.11 -18.37 -24.04
C PHE A 211 -24.44 -19.78 -24.53
N ARG A 212 -24.63 -20.71 -23.58
CA ARG A 212 -25.08 -22.07 -23.84
C ARG A 212 -26.43 -22.29 -23.16
N GLU A 213 -27.33 -22.97 -23.85
CA GLU A 213 -28.66 -23.30 -23.32
C GLU A 213 -28.58 -23.95 -21.93
N GLY A 214 -29.54 -23.56 -21.08
CA GLY A 214 -29.64 -24.03 -19.71
C GLY A 214 -30.00 -22.91 -18.73
N GLN A 215 -29.90 -23.20 -17.44
CA GLN A 215 -30.15 -22.26 -16.36
C GLN A 215 -28.93 -22.17 -15.43
N GLY A 216 -28.60 -20.97 -14.97
CA GLY A 216 -27.46 -20.75 -14.09
C GLY A 216 -27.55 -19.43 -13.34
N ARG A 217 -26.55 -19.12 -12.52
CA ARG A 217 -26.47 -17.84 -11.81
C ARG A 217 -25.13 -17.17 -12.08
N LEU A 218 -25.18 -15.95 -12.61
CA LEU A 218 -24.02 -15.08 -12.69
C LEU A 218 -23.98 -14.22 -11.42
N ILE A 219 -22.84 -14.25 -10.75
CA ILE A 219 -22.52 -13.43 -9.59
C ILE A 219 -21.58 -12.32 -10.07
N VAL A 220 -21.99 -11.07 -9.87
CA VAL A 220 -21.16 -9.88 -10.17
C VAL A 220 -20.84 -9.18 -8.86
N GLU A 221 -19.59 -9.20 -8.44
CA GLU A 221 -19.11 -8.56 -7.23
C GLU A 221 -18.39 -7.26 -7.58
N TRP A 222 -18.86 -6.16 -6.99
CA TRP A 222 -18.31 -4.83 -7.16
C TRP A 222 -17.55 -4.44 -5.90
N THR A 223 -16.29 -4.04 -6.06
CA THR A 223 -15.49 -3.41 -5.01
C THR A 223 -15.09 -2.03 -5.50
N LEU A 224 -15.78 -1.01 -5.01
CA LEU A 224 -15.69 0.34 -5.54
C LEU A 224 -15.00 1.28 -4.58
N TYR A 225 -14.01 2.02 -5.07
CA TYR A 225 -13.41 3.17 -4.43
C TYR A 225 -13.75 4.39 -5.27
N TYR A 226 -14.51 5.31 -4.70
CA TYR A 226 -14.99 6.50 -5.42
C TYR A 226 -14.88 7.73 -4.53
N CYS A 227 -14.64 8.89 -5.12
CA CYS A 227 -14.39 10.13 -4.41
C CYS A 227 -15.33 11.22 -4.90
N ARG A 228 -15.60 12.19 -4.03
CA ARG A 228 -16.26 13.44 -4.43
C ARG A 228 -15.40 14.17 -5.48
N SER A 229 -16.06 14.68 -6.51
CA SER A 229 -15.43 15.40 -7.60
C SER A 229 -15.16 16.86 -7.25
N ASP A 230 -15.88 17.42 -6.26
CA ASP A 230 -15.81 18.82 -5.85
C ASP A 230 -14.83 19.09 -4.70
N VAL A 231 -14.51 18.07 -3.89
CA VAL A 231 -13.56 18.18 -2.77
C VAL A 231 -12.43 17.17 -2.94
N GLY A 232 -11.20 17.67 -3.01
CA GLY A 232 -10.02 16.80 -2.99
C GLY A 232 -9.92 16.03 -1.67
N GLY A 233 -9.97 14.71 -1.72
CA GLY A 233 -9.59 13.83 -0.60
C GLY A 233 -10.73 13.12 0.15
N LEU A 234 -12.01 13.40 -0.12
CA LEU A 234 -13.11 12.61 0.47
C LEU A 234 -13.47 11.44 -0.45
N CYS A 235 -13.00 10.26 -0.08
CA CYS A 235 -13.24 9.01 -0.78
C CYS A 235 -14.03 8.02 0.07
N TYR A 236 -14.83 7.21 -0.60
CA TYR A 236 -15.74 6.23 -0.05
C TYR A 236 -15.41 4.84 -0.59
N PHE A 237 -15.92 3.85 0.13
CA PHE A 237 -15.86 2.45 -0.23
C PHE A 237 -17.29 1.92 -0.35
N ALA A 238 -17.57 1.17 -1.42
CA ALA A 238 -18.81 0.40 -1.56
C ALA A 238 -18.50 -1.01 -2.04
N GLU A 239 -19.19 -1.98 -1.45
CA GLU A 239 -19.16 -3.38 -1.85
C GLU A 239 -20.59 -3.82 -2.18
N ALA A 240 -20.77 -4.54 -3.29
CA ALA A 240 -22.06 -5.10 -3.65
C ALA A 240 -21.93 -6.39 -4.45
N ARG A 241 -22.89 -7.30 -4.28
CA ARG A 241 -22.99 -8.56 -5.02
C ARG A 241 -24.32 -8.60 -5.74
N GLN A 242 -24.29 -8.53 -7.06
CA GLN A 242 -25.46 -8.79 -7.89
C GLN A 242 -25.56 -10.29 -8.19
N VAL A 243 -26.65 -10.91 -7.74
CA VAL A 243 -27.01 -12.29 -8.07
C VAL A 243 -27.97 -12.23 -9.25
N VAL A 244 -27.55 -12.77 -10.39
CA VAL A 244 -28.26 -12.70 -11.66
C VAL A 244 -28.68 -14.10 -12.08
N PRO A 245 -29.94 -14.51 -11.85
CA PRO A 245 -30.48 -15.73 -12.42
C PRO A 245 -30.52 -15.60 -13.95
N LEU A 246 -29.95 -16.57 -14.66
CA LEU A 246 -29.84 -16.60 -16.11
C LEU A 246 -30.58 -17.82 -16.66
N GLU A 247 -31.42 -17.59 -17.67
CA GLU A 247 -32.01 -18.63 -18.50
C GLU A 247 -31.60 -18.39 -19.96
N VAL A 248 -30.84 -19.32 -20.52
CA VAL A 248 -30.40 -19.27 -21.90
C VAL A 248 -31.31 -20.17 -22.74
N LYS A 249 -32.08 -19.57 -23.67
CA LYS A 249 -33.03 -20.32 -24.51
C LYS A 249 -33.16 -19.74 -25.93
N PRO A 250 -33.45 -20.57 -26.95
CA PRO A 250 -33.53 -20.14 -28.35
C PRO A 250 -34.51 -19.00 -28.64
N ASN A 251 -35.61 -18.91 -27.88
CA ASN A 251 -36.69 -17.93 -28.10
C ASN A 251 -36.48 -16.59 -27.38
N ALA A 252 -35.31 -16.35 -26.78
CA ALA A 252 -34.99 -15.09 -26.14
C ALA A 252 -34.52 -14.03 -27.16
N ALA A 253 -34.59 -12.75 -26.81
CA ALA A 253 -34.45 -11.64 -27.75
C ALA A 253 -33.07 -11.53 -28.42
N ALA A 254 -31.98 -11.73 -27.67
CA ALA A 254 -30.61 -11.64 -28.19
C ALA A 254 -29.59 -12.32 -27.25
N PRO A 255 -28.41 -12.72 -27.74
CA PRO A 255 -27.29 -13.17 -26.91
C PRO A 255 -26.60 -11.97 -26.24
N ARG A 256 -27.35 -11.17 -25.47
CA ARG A 256 -26.86 -9.96 -24.82
C ARG A 256 -27.44 -9.84 -23.42
N LEU A 257 -26.56 -9.67 -22.44
CA LEU A 257 -26.89 -9.47 -21.03
C LEU A 257 -26.43 -8.08 -20.60
N SER A 258 -27.34 -7.21 -20.17
CA SER A 258 -27.01 -5.85 -19.71
C SER A 258 -27.31 -5.71 -18.23
N LEU A 259 -26.31 -5.35 -17.43
CA LEU A 259 -26.42 -5.17 -15.99
C LEU A 259 -25.98 -3.76 -15.61
N THR A 260 -26.74 -3.13 -14.73
CA THR A 260 -26.38 -1.84 -14.15
C THR A 260 -26.32 -1.98 -12.64
N TYR A 261 -25.24 -1.48 -12.03
CA TYR A 261 -25.17 -1.26 -10.60
C TYR A 261 -25.23 0.24 -10.30
N GLU A 262 -26.08 0.61 -9.34
CA GLU A 262 -26.24 1.97 -8.87
C GLU A 262 -25.84 2.02 -7.41
N VAL A 263 -24.80 2.80 -7.12
CA VAL A 263 -24.32 3.01 -5.75
C VAL A 263 -25.30 3.96 -5.06
N LYS A 264 -25.83 3.53 -3.92
CA LYS A 264 -26.73 4.32 -3.08
C LYS A 264 -25.98 5.36 -2.26
#